data_AF-A0A328RU84-F1
#
_entry.id   AF-A0A328RU84-F1
#
_cell.length_a   1.000
_cell.length_b   1.000
_cell.length_c   1.000
_cell.angle_alpha   90.00
_cell.angle_beta   90.00
_cell.angle_gamma   90.00
#
_symmetry.space_group_name_H-M   'P 1'
#
loop_
_entity.id
_entity.type
_entity.pdbx_description
1 polymer ?
#
loop_
_entity_poly.entity_id
_entity_poly.type
_entity_poly.pdbx_seq_one_letter_code
_entity_poly.pdbx_strand_id
1 'polypeptide(L)'
;MMISLIKRIKGTDVIKELTEKYGSKKELERLYESTKDVEMLVDLENWRFFLENPNETLEKGESIVTNKINLTEFDFEILSTIKYNEIKSIRDLANILNKDVKSVQPRVHKLSEGGFIHLAEGNRNSKIPLLNYDEIKLEI
;
A
#
# COMPACT_ATOMS: atom_id res chain seq x y z
N MET A 1 0.71 -21.10 1.41
CA MET A 1 1.29 -20.03 0.59
C MET A 1 1.24 -18.74 1.38
N MET A 2 2.37 -18.06 1.47
CA MET A 2 2.46 -16.72 2.04
C MET A 2 2.70 -15.74 0.89
N ILE A 3 1.97 -14.63 0.89
CA ILE A 3 2.11 -13.57 -0.08
C ILE A 3 2.57 -12.31 0.66
N SER A 4 3.71 -11.76 0.28
CA SER A 4 4.23 -10.53 0.89
C SER A 4 4.08 -9.37 -0.10
N LEU A 5 3.35 -8.35 0.29
CA LEU A 5 3.17 -7.09 -0.44
C LEU A 5 4.18 -6.07 0.11
N ILE A 6 5.18 -5.71 -0.69
CA ILE A 6 6.31 -4.89 -0.24
C ILE A 6 6.19 -3.49 -0.83
N LYS A 7 6.11 -2.47 0.03
CA LYS A 7 6.19 -1.05 -0.30
C LYS A 7 7.58 -0.53 0.07
N ARG A 8 8.21 0.19 -0.85
CA ARG A 8 9.50 0.88 -0.64
C ARG A 8 9.23 2.36 -0.45
N ILE A 9 9.65 2.89 0.70
CA ILE A 9 9.46 4.30 1.05
C ILE A 9 10.83 4.93 1.22
N LYS A 10 11.09 6.08 0.59
CA LYS A 10 12.34 6.81 0.80
C LYS A 10 12.40 7.37 2.21
N GLY A 11 13.59 7.45 2.79
CA GLY A 11 13.82 8.03 4.11
C GLY A 11 13.21 9.43 4.25
N THR A 12 13.34 10.28 3.22
CA THR A 12 12.70 11.60 3.19
C THR A 12 11.18 11.55 3.36
N ASP A 13 10.52 10.56 2.74
CA ASP A 13 9.07 10.39 2.82
C ASP A 13 8.67 9.78 4.17
N VAL A 14 9.48 8.88 4.74
CA VAL A 14 9.29 8.37 6.11
C VAL A 14 9.32 9.52 7.12
N ILE A 15 10.31 10.42 7.02
CA ILE A 15 10.39 11.59 7.90
C ILE A 15 9.16 12.49 7.76
N LYS A 16 8.66 12.66 6.53
CA LYS A 16 7.43 13.42 6.26
C LYS A 16 6.21 12.76 6.91
N GLU A 17 6.00 11.45 6.72
CA GLU A 17 4.92 10.67 7.33
C GLU A 17 4.95 10.80 8.87
N LEU A 18 6.12 10.66 9.49
CA LEU A 18 6.28 10.78 10.93
C LEU A 18 6.03 12.21 11.45
N THR A 19 6.43 13.22 10.67
CA THR A 19 6.15 14.63 10.96
C THR A 19 4.65 14.91 10.89
N GLU A 20 3.93 14.35 9.93
CA GLU A 20 2.48 14.47 9.83
C GLU A 20 1.76 13.73 10.97
N LYS A 21 2.25 12.55 11.37
CA LYS A 21 1.66 11.72 12.43
C LYS A 21 1.84 12.32 13.84
N TYR A 22 3.02 12.87 14.14
CA TYR A 22 3.39 13.28 15.51
C TYR A 22 3.73 14.76 15.66
N GLY A 23 3.83 15.51 14.56
CA GLY A 23 4.24 16.91 14.54
C GLY A 23 5.75 17.12 14.67
N SER A 24 6.42 16.44 15.61
CA SER A 24 7.88 16.51 15.76
C SER A 24 8.47 15.29 16.46
N LYS A 25 9.76 15.03 16.25
CA LYS A 25 10.51 13.98 16.96
C LYS A 25 10.45 14.15 18.49
N LYS A 26 10.55 15.39 18.98
CA LYS A 26 10.48 15.68 20.43
C LYS A 26 9.12 15.32 21.02
N GLU A 27 8.05 15.58 20.26
CA GLU A 27 6.70 15.22 20.69
C GLU A 27 6.50 13.70 20.70
N LEU A 28 7.02 13.00 19.69
CA LEU A 28 7.05 11.55 19.69
C LEU A 28 7.82 10.97 20.89
N GLU A 29 9.00 11.52 21.22
CA GLU A 29 9.76 11.12 22.42
C GLU A 29 8.94 11.32 23.70
N ARG A 30 8.22 12.45 23.81
CA ARG A 30 7.34 12.73 24.95
C ARG A 30 6.18 11.74 25.04
N LEU A 31 5.52 11.43 23.92
CA LEU A 31 4.40 10.49 23.85
C LEU A 31 4.84 9.07 24.20
N TYR A 32 5.99 8.63 23.67
CA TYR A 32 6.57 7.34 24.01
C TYR A 32 6.89 7.25 25.50
N GLU A 33 7.50 8.27 26.10
CA GLU A 33 7.81 8.25 27.53
C GLU A 33 6.56 8.09 28.41
N SER A 34 5.42 8.66 27.97
CA SER A 34 4.16 8.52 28.70
C SER A 34 3.43 7.20 28.48
N THR A 35 3.53 6.60 27.30
CA THR A 35 2.71 5.44 26.90
C THR A 35 3.50 4.14 26.94
N LYS A 36 4.82 4.21 26.72
CA LYS A 36 5.73 3.08 26.47
C LYS A 36 5.26 2.19 25.33
N ASP A 37 4.60 2.80 24.35
CA ASP A 37 4.11 2.13 23.16
C ASP A 37 5.28 1.70 22.26
N VAL A 38 5.28 0.41 21.87
CA VAL A 38 6.36 -0.17 21.07
C VAL A 38 6.39 0.36 19.64
N GLU A 39 5.23 0.68 19.05
CA GLU A 39 5.14 1.30 17.73
C GLU A 39 5.84 2.66 17.74
N MET A 40 5.62 3.45 18.79
CA MET A 40 6.29 4.74 18.95
C MET A 40 7.80 4.62 19.11
N LEU A 41 8.29 3.55 19.76
CA LEU A 41 9.72 3.27 19.85
C LEU A 41 10.32 2.99 18.47
N VAL A 42 9.67 2.14 17.67
CA VAL A 42 10.10 1.83 16.30
C VAL A 42 10.08 3.08 15.43
N ASP A 43 9.04 3.92 15.56
CA ASP A 43 8.94 5.19 14.84
C ASP A 43 10.07 6.16 15.24
N LEU A 44 10.49 6.19 16.51
CA LEU A 44 11.65 6.99 16.96
C LEU A 44 12.97 6.51 16.36
N GLU A 45 13.17 5.20 16.33
CA GLU A 45 14.37 4.58 15.74
C GLU A 45 14.44 4.88 14.24
N ASN A 46 13.32 4.71 13.53
CA ASN A 46 13.19 5.07 12.12
C ASN A 46 13.47 6.56 11.89
N TRP A 47 12.89 7.44 12.72
CA TRP A 47 13.13 8.89 12.59
C TRP A 47 14.61 9.22 12.74
N ARG A 48 15.30 8.63 13.73
CA ARG A 48 16.74 8.82 13.94
C ARG A 48 17.54 8.34 12.74
N PHE A 49 17.26 7.13 12.28
CA PHE A 49 18.00 6.51 11.18
C PHE A 49 17.87 7.31 9.87
N PHE A 50 16.67 7.72 9.48
CA PHE A 50 16.44 8.39 8.19
C PHE A 50 16.78 9.88 8.20
N LEU A 51 16.95 10.52 9.37
CA LEU A 51 17.57 11.85 9.43
C LEU A 51 19.04 11.81 9.02
N GLU A 52 19.76 10.75 9.41
CA GLU A 52 21.16 10.55 9.05
C GLU A 52 21.33 9.93 7.66
N ASN A 53 20.34 9.14 7.22
CA ASN A 53 20.37 8.37 5.98
C ASN A 53 19.14 8.67 5.08
N PRO A 54 18.93 9.92 4.63
CA PRO A 54 17.69 10.33 3.96
C PRO A 54 17.45 9.64 2.61
N ASN A 55 18.50 9.15 1.96
CA ASN A 55 18.44 8.48 0.66
C ASN A 55 18.20 6.97 0.77
N GLU A 56 18.29 6.39 1.98
CA GLU A 56 17.98 4.98 2.20
C GLU A 56 16.48 4.72 2.04
N THR A 57 16.13 3.48 1.74
CA THR A 57 14.74 3.05 1.57
C THR A 57 14.31 2.14 2.71
N LEU A 58 13.16 2.43 3.31
CA LEU A 58 12.46 1.52 4.20
C LEU A 58 11.58 0.58 3.39
N GLU A 59 11.77 -0.73 3.53
CA GLU A 59 10.81 -1.72 3.04
C GLU A 59 9.75 -1.97 4.12
N LYS A 60 8.49 -1.61 3.84
CA LYS A 60 7.32 -2.00 4.65
C LYS A 60 6.61 -3.14 3.94
N GLY A 61 6.49 -4.28 4.60
CA GLY A 61 5.81 -5.47 4.06
C GLY A 61 4.51 -5.76 4.78
N GLU A 62 3.43 -6.00 4.03
CA GLU A 62 2.22 -6.64 4.55
C GLU A 62 2.19 -8.09 4.10
N SER A 63 2.00 -9.02 5.05
CA SER A 63 1.95 -10.45 4.75
C SER A 63 0.51 -10.95 4.76
N ILE A 64 0.08 -11.53 3.64
CA ILE A 64 -1.21 -12.20 3.49
C ILE A 64 -0.95 -13.71 3.52
N VAL A 65 -1.43 -14.36 4.59
CA VAL A 65 -1.40 -15.82 4.71
C VAL A 65 -2.72 -16.38 4.18
N THR A 66 -2.67 -17.13 3.08
CA THR A 66 -3.89 -17.63 2.43
C THR A 66 -3.66 -18.94 1.68
N ASN A 67 -4.71 -19.75 1.62
CA ASN A 67 -4.81 -20.94 0.78
C ASN A 67 -5.86 -20.78 -0.34
N LYS A 68 -6.50 -19.61 -0.46
CA LYS A 68 -7.67 -19.39 -1.33
C LYS A 68 -7.37 -18.52 -2.55
N ILE A 69 -6.23 -17.86 -2.59
CA ILE A 69 -5.96 -16.87 -3.64
C ILE A 69 -5.27 -17.57 -4.81
N ASN A 70 -6.04 -17.76 -5.88
CA ASN A 70 -5.52 -18.05 -7.22
C ASN A 70 -5.46 -16.71 -7.98
N LEU A 71 -4.26 -16.13 -8.07
CA LEU A 71 -3.96 -15.02 -8.97
C LEU A 71 -3.75 -15.57 -10.38
N THR A 72 -4.49 -15.02 -11.33
CA THR A 72 -4.40 -15.34 -12.76
C THR A 72 -3.62 -14.25 -13.50
N GLU A 73 -3.22 -14.50 -14.75
CA GLU A 73 -2.58 -13.49 -15.60
C GLU A 73 -3.41 -12.20 -15.70
N PHE A 74 -4.73 -12.32 -15.80
CA PHE A 74 -5.62 -11.16 -15.84
C PHE A 74 -5.65 -10.38 -14.52
N ASP A 75 -5.48 -11.06 -13.38
CA ASP A 75 -5.36 -10.38 -12.09
C ASP A 75 -4.07 -9.54 -12.05
N PHE A 76 -2.94 -10.07 -12.58
CA PHE A 76 -1.69 -9.31 -12.69
C PHE A 76 -1.78 -8.16 -13.71
N GLU A 77 -2.51 -8.33 -14.82
CA GLU A 77 -2.77 -7.26 -15.79
C GLU A 77 -3.56 -6.09 -15.16
N ILE A 78 -4.54 -6.39 -14.32
CA ILE A 78 -5.27 -5.37 -13.55
C ILE A 78 -4.33 -4.63 -12.59
N LEU A 79 -3.53 -5.38 -11.82
CA LEU A 79 -2.62 -4.79 -10.83
C LEU A 79 -1.55 -3.90 -11.51
N SER A 80 -0.95 -4.36 -12.61
CA SER A 80 0.03 -3.56 -13.35
C SER A 80 -0.60 -2.31 -13.96
N THR A 81 -1.82 -2.42 -14.49
CA THR A 81 -2.53 -1.28 -15.06
C THR A 81 -2.83 -0.23 -13.99
N ILE A 82 -3.25 -0.63 -12.80
CA ILE A 82 -3.45 0.29 -11.66
C ILE A 82 -2.11 0.92 -11.22
N LYS A 83 -1.01 0.15 -11.21
CA LYS A 83 0.30 0.64 -10.77
C LYS A 83 0.84 1.76 -11.67
N TYR A 84 0.65 1.63 -12.99
CA TYR A 84 1.32 2.47 -13.98
C TYR A 84 0.40 3.51 -14.64
N ASN A 85 -0.89 3.55 -14.31
CA ASN A 85 -1.84 4.51 -14.86
C ASN A 85 -2.62 5.21 -13.75
N GLU A 86 -2.99 6.47 -13.99
CA GLU A 86 -3.93 7.16 -13.12
C GLU A 86 -5.35 6.64 -13.39
N ILE A 87 -5.87 5.82 -12.48
CA ILE A 87 -7.22 5.25 -12.61
C ILE A 87 -8.24 6.15 -11.92
N LYS A 88 -9.30 6.54 -12.64
CA LYS A 88 -10.36 7.41 -12.09
C LYS A 88 -11.60 6.64 -11.64
N SER A 89 -11.75 5.40 -12.10
CA SER A 89 -12.82 4.48 -11.68
C SER A 89 -12.57 3.06 -12.20
N ILE A 90 -13.35 2.08 -11.72
CA ILE A 90 -13.38 0.72 -12.31
C ILE A 90 -13.75 0.74 -13.81
N ARG A 91 -14.61 1.67 -14.24
CA ARG A 91 -14.97 1.82 -15.66
C ARG A 91 -13.79 2.33 -16.49
N ASP A 92 -13.05 3.29 -15.95
CA ASP A 92 -11.87 3.85 -16.57
C ASP A 92 -10.77 2.79 -16.73
N LEU A 93 -10.53 2.01 -15.67
CA LEU A 93 -9.67 0.82 -15.72
C LEU A 93 -10.08 -0.16 -16.82
N ALA A 94 -11.38 -0.45 -16.94
CA ALA A 94 -11.88 -1.35 -17.98
C ALA A 94 -11.64 -0.80 -19.39
N ASN A 95 -11.77 0.52 -19.59
CA ASN A 95 -11.44 1.17 -20.85
C ASN A 95 -9.95 1.04 -21.18
N ILE A 96 -9.04 1.27 -20.22
CA ILE A 96 -7.59 1.15 -20.42
C ILE A 96 -7.21 -0.30 -20.78
N LEU A 97 -7.83 -1.28 -20.13
CA LEU A 97 -7.63 -2.71 -20.41
C LEU A 97 -8.28 -3.17 -21.72
N ASN A 98 -9.08 -2.32 -22.39
CA ASN A 98 -9.93 -2.70 -23.52
C ASN A 98 -10.83 -3.91 -23.19
N LYS A 99 -11.46 -3.91 -22.02
CA LYS A 99 -12.35 -4.98 -21.52
C LYS A 99 -13.73 -4.43 -21.14
N ASP A 100 -14.72 -5.32 -21.09
CA ASP A 100 -16.04 -4.97 -20.54
C ASP A 100 -15.96 -4.79 -19.02
N VAL A 101 -16.59 -3.73 -18.50
CA VAL A 101 -16.64 -3.43 -17.06
C VAL A 101 -17.20 -4.59 -16.24
N LYS A 102 -18.14 -5.39 -16.76
CA LYS A 102 -18.70 -6.57 -16.11
C LYS A 102 -17.68 -7.69 -15.92
N SER A 103 -16.62 -7.71 -16.72
CA SER A 103 -15.51 -8.66 -16.57
C SER A 103 -14.44 -8.17 -15.59
N VAL A 104 -14.22 -6.85 -15.53
CA VAL A 104 -13.19 -6.21 -14.69
C VAL A 104 -13.70 -6.02 -13.26
N GLN A 105 -14.95 -5.60 -13.09
CA GLN A 105 -15.51 -5.25 -11.79
C GLN A 105 -15.44 -6.41 -10.77
N PRO A 106 -15.84 -7.66 -11.08
CA PRO A 106 -15.73 -8.76 -10.13
C PRO A 106 -14.28 -9.06 -9.74
N ARG A 107 -13.33 -8.88 -10.67
CA ARG A 107 -11.90 -9.11 -10.44
C ARG A 107 -11.32 -8.07 -9.50
N VAL A 108 -11.67 -6.80 -9.71
CA VAL A 108 -11.29 -5.70 -8.82
C VAL A 108 -11.83 -5.94 -7.40
N HIS A 109 -13.08 -6.38 -7.24
CA HIS A 109 -13.63 -6.67 -5.92
C HIS A 109 -12.91 -7.85 -5.25
N LYS A 110 -12.67 -8.95 -5.99
CA LYS A 110 -11.90 -10.09 -5.49
C LYS A 110 -10.48 -9.69 -5.04
N LEU A 111 -9.80 -8.84 -5.81
CA LEU A 111 -8.47 -8.34 -5.45
C LEU A 111 -8.52 -7.46 -4.20
N SER A 112 -9.58 -6.66 -4.04
CA SER A 112 -9.76 -5.83 -2.86
C SER A 112 -10.07 -6.65 -1.60
N GLU A 113 -10.98 -7.63 -1.71
CA GLU A 113 -11.28 -8.60 -0.63
C GLU A 113 -10.05 -9.42 -0.24
N GLY A 114 -9.16 -9.70 -1.19
CA GLY A 114 -7.89 -10.38 -0.97
C GLY A 114 -6.79 -9.50 -0.39
N GLY A 115 -7.00 -8.20 -0.22
CA GLY A 115 -6.02 -7.25 0.32
C GLY A 115 -5.00 -6.73 -0.68
N PHE A 116 -5.13 -7.03 -1.97
CA PHE A 116 -4.18 -6.56 -3.00
C PHE A 116 -4.42 -5.10 -3.42
N ILE A 117 -5.65 -4.62 -3.30
CA ILE A 117 -5.97 -3.23 -3.66
C ILE A 117 -6.97 -2.62 -2.68
N HIS A 118 -6.89 -1.32 -2.52
CA HIS A 118 -7.89 -0.54 -1.78
C HIS A 118 -8.87 0.11 -2.75
N LEU A 119 -10.14 0.22 -2.35
CA LEU A 119 -11.18 0.92 -3.12
C LEU A 119 -11.54 2.23 -2.43
N ALA A 120 -10.97 3.33 -2.91
CA ALA A 120 -11.32 4.68 -2.44
C ALA A 120 -12.63 5.17 -3.08
N GLU A 121 -13.32 6.08 -2.39
CA GLU A 121 -14.47 6.79 -2.95
C GLU A 121 -13.99 7.80 -4.01
N GLY A 122 -14.65 7.77 -5.16
CA GLY A 122 -14.45 8.72 -6.26
C GLY A 122 -15.68 9.58 -6.50
N ASN A 123 -15.67 10.30 -7.61
CA ASN A 123 -16.77 11.20 -7.96
C ASN A 123 -18.08 10.43 -8.23
N ARG A 124 -19.21 10.93 -7.71
CA ARG A 124 -20.56 10.36 -7.93
C ARG A 124 -20.62 8.85 -7.68
N ASN A 125 -20.16 8.41 -6.50
CA ASN A 125 -20.15 7.01 -6.04
C ASN A 125 -19.25 6.06 -6.86
N SER A 126 -18.34 6.58 -7.68
CA SER A 126 -17.36 5.72 -8.34
C SER A 126 -16.39 5.14 -7.30
N LYS A 127 -15.88 3.93 -7.58
CA LYS A 127 -14.79 3.34 -6.79
C LYS A 127 -13.49 3.46 -7.56
N ILE A 128 -12.45 3.93 -6.88
CA ILE A 128 -11.11 4.10 -7.43
C ILE A 128 -10.23 2.98 -6.86
N PRO A 129 -9.74 2.05 -7.69
CA PRO A 129 -8.79 1.04 -7.25
C PRO A 129 -7.40 1.65 -7.08
N LEU A 130 -6.80 1.42 -5.90
CA LEU A 130 -5.49 1.91 -5.51
C LEU A 130 -4.59 0.74 -5.12
N LEU A 131 -3.32 0.82 -5.51
CA LEU A 131 -2.31 -0.19 -5.22
C LEU A 131 -1.15 0.47 -4.46
N ASN A 132 -0.89 -0.01 -3.25
CA ASN A 132 -0.01 0.65 -2.28
C ASN A 132 1.32 -0.08 -2.04
N TYR A 133 1.68 -1.06 -2.87
CA TYR A 133 2.95 -1.79 -2.83
C TYR A 133 3.71 -1.68 -4.16
N ASP A 134 4.98 -2.06 -4.14
CA ASP A 134 5.88 -2.07 -5.29
C ASP A 134 6.17 -3.49 -5.78
N GLU A 135 6.10 -4.48 -4.88
CA GLU A 135 6.45 -5.86 -5.18
C GLU A 135 5.53 -6.86 -4.48
N ILE A 136 5.29 -8.00 -5.14
CA ILE A 136 4.60 -9.16 -4.57
C ILE A 136 5.60 -10.31 -4.53
N LYS A 137 5.89 -10.84 -3.35
CA LYS A 137 6.67 -12.09 -3.18
C LYS A 137 5.72 -13.23 -2.83
N LEU A 138 5.91 -14.38 -3.48
CA LEU A 138 5.15 -15.60 -3.24
C LEU A 138 6.08 -16.64 -2.64
N GLU A 139 5.77 -17.08 -1.43
CA GLU A 139 6.48 -18.17 -0.75
C GLU A 139 5.57 -19.40 -0.72
N ILE A 140 6.08 -20.49 -1.31
CA ILE A 140 5.39 -21.78 -1.48
C ILE A 140 5.89 -22.75 -0.42
#